data_AF-A0A5K7YZY9-F1
#
_entry.id   AF-A0A5K7YZY9-F1
#
_cell.length_a   1.000
_cell.length_b   1.000
_cell.length_c   1.000
_cell.angle_alpha   90.00
_cell.angle_beta   90.00
_cell.angle_gamma   90.00
#
_symmetry.space_group_name_H-M   'P 1'
#
loop_
_entity.id
_entity.type
_entity.pdbx_description
1 polymer ?
#
loop_
_entity_poly.entity_id
_entity_poly.type
_entity_poly.pdbx_seq_one_letter_code
_entity_poly.pdbx_strand_id
1 'polypeptide(L)'
;MVSIEETSFNALVEQHLGTRLPQRLCDRISFSGLSAEARGVVIRLLTLMKRSSCPATEINSQMIWLLASVTPGMLPSAWGGHIPPVTSPGRHKKLDDYVTRQLRAPTHGQPVFIDIGCGFPPATTMDTARRLPDWSVFGIDRSFSRYVLYDVDGNYACFNRQGKLQYIQAQKKPLNEHSDATRDRFRSLFTELCPQLTVFDEHTHASVEKNGNRLVYNHIRDFEGKNLRFLKSDIDHAELPPARAVRCMNVLLYFERDIREAMLSRMFALIADGGLLITGFNHPFGIYARYSVYKKDSAGIRPLEFSFSLDNLRPLGVGPWLTLADEDREAELLADLTGAIRADQSFWAEFNAHVDKLRADYGICDRDKDGFIFFTEHSSNASLGATMEKVAALWSQLEDEGYADGAIEALDCAGYQAWKNPVGDIAVLPPEESLPT
;
A
#
# COMPACT_ATOMS: atom_id res chain seq x y z
N MET A 1 -20.23 17.05 26.46
CA MET A 1 -19.30 16.55 25.43
C MET A 1 -20.01 16.69 24.10
N VAL A 2 -19.46 17.46 23.16
CA VAL A 2 -19.99 17.49 21.78
C VAL A 2 -19.73 16.10 21.18
N SER A 3 -20.73 15.50 20.54
CA SER A 3 -20.54 14.22 19.86
C SER A 3 -19.49 14.40 18.75
N ILE A 4 -18.56 13.44 18.61
CA ILE A 4 -17.55 13.45 17.53
C ILE A 4 -18.23 13.54 16.15
N GLU A 5 -19.47 13.07 16.03
CA GLU A 5 -20.27 13.09 14.81
C GLU A 5 -20.70 14.50 14.35
N GLU A 6 -20.71 15.48 15.26
CA GLU A 6 -21.08 16.86 14.96
C GLU A 6 -19.86 17.77 14.75
N THR A 7 -18.65 17.23 14.94
CA THR A 7 -17.42 18.02 14.86
C THR A 7 -17.01 18.21 13.40
N SER A 8 -16.87 19.46 12.96
CA SER A 8 -16.35 19.76 11.63
C SER A 8 -14.91 19.25 11.46
N PHE A 9 -14.51 18.90 10.23
CA PHE A 9 -13.14 18.48 9.93
C PHE A 9 -12.10 19.49 10.44
N ASN A 10 -12.36 20.79 10.23
CA ASN A 10 -11.42 21.84 10.63
C ASN A 10 -11.22 21.91 12.15
N ALA A 11 -12.27 21.69 12.93
CA ALA A 11 -12.18 21.66 14.39
C ALA A 11 -11.38 20.43 14.87
N LEU A 12 -11.51 19.28 14.19
CA LEU A 12 -10.68 18.10 14.49
C LEU A 12 -9.20 18.35 14.19
N VAL A 13 -8.89 18.99 13.07
CA VAL A 13 -7.50 19.35 12.71
C VAL A 13 -6.91 20.29 13.75
N GLU A 14 -7.65 21.34 14.16
CA GLU A 14 -7.22 22.26 15.20
C GLU A 14 -6.99 21.57 16.54
N GLN A 15 -7.87 20.65 16.93
CA GLN A 15 -7.73 19.87 18.17
C GLN A 15 -6.46 19.01 18.17
N HIS A 16 -6.10 18.40 17.04
CA HIS A 16 -4.95 17.49 16.96
C HIS A 16 -3.64 18.23 16.69
N LEU A 17 -3.65 19.19 15.77
CA LEU A 17 -2.47 19.83 15.20
C LEU A 17 -2.32 21.31 15.59
N GLY A 18 -3.26 21.86 16.38
CA GLY A 18 -3.17 23.20 16.95
C GLY A 18 -3.41 24.35 15.98
N THR A 19 -3.78 24.09 14.73
CA THR A 19 -3.99 25.12 13.71
C THR A 19 -5.13 24.72 12.77
N ARG A 20 -6.00 25.69 12.45
CA ARG A 20 -7.09 25.51 11.48
C ARG A 20 -6.55 25.53 10.05
N LEU A 21 -7.17 24.75 9.18
CA LEU A 21 -6.88 24.78 7.75
C LEU A 21 -7.57 25.98 7.08
N PRO A 22 -7.00 26.50 5.97
CA PRO A 22 -7.66 27.45 5.10
C PRO A 22 -9.00 26.91 4.57
N GLN A 23 -9.98 27.82 4.42
CA GLN A 23 -11.34 27.50 3.98
C GLN A 23 -11.36 26.65 2.69
N ARG A 24 -10.47 26.97 1.73
CA ARG A 24 -10.32 26.25 0.45
C ARG A 24 -10.02 24.76 0.57
N LEU A 25 -9.46 24.32 1.70
CA LEU A 25 -9.19 22.91 1.99
C LEU A 25 -10.35 22.27 2.76
N CYS A 26 -10.89 22.94 3.78
CA CYS A 26 -11.97 22.40 4.60
C CYS A 26 -13.25 22.13 3.83
N ASP A 27 -13.61 23.01 2.89
CA ASP A 27 -14.86 22.89 2.13
C ASP A 27 -14.89 21.68 1.18
N ARG A 28 -13.73 21.06 0.96
CA ARG A 28 -13.59 19.89 0.07
C ARG A 28 -13.82 18.56 0.78
N ILE A 29 -14.11 18.56 2.07
CA ILE A 29 -14.38 17.35 2.85
C ILE A 29 -15.56 17.54 3.79
N SER A 30 -16.59 16.73 3.59
CA SER A 30 -17.73 16.63 4.52
C SER A 30 -17.47 15.50 5.52
N PHE A 31 -16.79 15.81 6.63
CA PHE A 31 -16.42 14.79 7.62
C PHE A 31 -17.63 14.06 8.22
N SER A 32 -18.70 14.79 8.54
CA SER A 32 -19.96 14.19 9.01
C SER A 32 -20.65 13.32 7.96
N GLY A 33 -20.40 13.59 6.67
CA GLY A 33 -20.87 12.78 5.55
C GLY A 33 -20.08 11.50 5.29
N LEU A 34 -18.89 11.33 5.89
CA LEU A 34 -18.10 10.10 5.77
C LEU A 34 -18.72 8.97 6.58
N SER A 35 -18.48 7.71 6.17
CA SER A 35 -18.85 6.55 6.99
C SER A 35 -18.08 6.54 8.32
N ALA A 36 -18.61 5.86 9.34
CA ALA A 36 -17.94 5.74 10.64
C ALA A 36 -16.51 5.18 10.51
N GLU A 37 -16.32 4.18 9.65
CA GLU A 37 -15.02 3.59 9.35
C GLU A 37 -14.05 4.61 8.74
N ALA A 38 -14.49 5.39 7.74
CA ALA A 38 -13.68 6.44 7.12
C ALA A 38 -13.33 7.58 8.11
N ARG A 39 -14.27 7.95 8.99
CA ARG A 39 -14.00 8.90 10.07
C ARG A 39 -12.93 8.38 11.03
N GLY A 40 -12.96 7.09 11.36
CA GLY A 40 -11.93 6.43 12.18
C GLY A 40 -10.53 6.54 11.57
N VAL A 41 -10.41 6.30 10.25
CA VAL A 41 -9.13 6.47 9.53
C VAL A 41 -8.61 7.89 9.61
N VAL A 42 -9.47 8.89 9.41
CA VAL A 42 -9.09 10.32 9.51
C VAL A 42 -8.57 10.66 10.92
N ILE A 43 -9.25 10.20 11.97
CA ILE A 43 -8.84 10.47 13.36
C ILE A 43 -7.48 9.84 13.67
N ARG A 44 -7.27 8.58 13.27
CA ARG A 44 -5.97 7.91 13.42
C ARG A 44 -4.87 8.62 12.65
N LEU A 45 -5.14 9.05 11.42
CA LEU A 45 -4.19 9.82 10.61
C LEU A 45 -3.78 11.13 11.33
N LEU A 46 -4.73 11.89 11.87
CA LEU A 46 -4.43 13.12 12.62
C LEU A 46 -3.63 12.83 13.90
N THR A 47 -3.89 11.70 14.55
CA THR A 47 -3.14 11.24 15.73
C THR A 47 -1.68 10.92 15.38
N LEU A 48 -1.44 10.20 14.28
CA LEU A 48 -0.08 9.90 13.79
C LEU A 48 0.65 11.14 13.29
N MET A 49 -0.06 12.06 12.62
CA MET A 49 0.49 13.36 12.25
C MET A 49 0.93 14.15 13.48
N LYS A 50 0.12 14.17 14.55
CA LYS A 50 0.50 14.81 15.82
C LYS A 50 1.73 14.13 16.44
N ARG A 51 1.74 12.80 16.51
CA ARG A 51 2.85 12.00 17.07
C ARG A 51 4.16 12.24 16.33
N SER A 52 4.10 12.36 15.01
CA SER A 52 5.26 12.68 14.16
C SER A 52 5.64 14.16 14.13
N SER A 53 5.00 15.04 14.91
CA SER A 53 5.19 16.50 14.80
C SER A 53 4.96 17.04 13.37
N CYS A 54 4.02 16.45 12.63
CA CYS A 54 3.61 16.90 11.30
C CYS A 54 2.65 18.10 11.44
N PRO A 55 3.02 19.30 10.98
CA PRO A 55 2.16 20.47 11.15
C PRO A 55 0.96 20.43 10.21
N ALA A 56 -0.11 21.15 10.58
CA ALA A 56 -1.31 21.29 9.76
C ALA A 56 -1.01 21.86 8.36
N THR A 57 0.07 22.64 8.21
CA THR A 57 0.54 23.23 6.95
C THR A 57 0.96 22.20 5.90
N GLU A 58 1.18 20.93 6.28
CA GLU A 58 1.42 19.83 5.35
C GLU A 58 0.13 19.25 4.75
N ILE A 59 -1.03 19.52 5.37
CA ILE A 59 -2.32 19.12 4.81
C ILE A 59 -2.60 19.95 3.56
N ASN A 60 -2.75 19.26 2.44
CA ASN A 60 -2.90 19.85 1.11
C ASN A 60 -4.14 19.28 0.39
N SER A 61 -4.49 19.84 -0.76
CA SER A 61 -5.70 19.44 -1.48
C SER A 61 -5.70 17.98 -1.96
N GLN A 62 -4.52 17.39 -2.21
CA GLN A 62 -4.41 15.98 -2.59
C GLN A 62 -4.73 15.07 -1.40
N MET A 63 -4.22 15.37 -0.20
CA MET A 63 -4.60 14.63 1.01
C MET A 63 -6.09 14.75 1.30
N ILE A 64 -6.68 15.94 1.15
CA ILE A 64 -8.12 16.14 1.35
C ILE A 64 -8.94 15.30 0.36
N TRP A 65 -8.58 15.30 -0.92
CA TRP A 65 -9.23 14.47 -1.93
C TRP A 65 -9.08 12.97 -1.62
N LEU A 66 -7.89 12.53 -1.21
CA LEU A 66 -7.65 11.15 -0.81
C LEU A 66 -8.52 10.75 0.38
N LEU A 67 -8.67 11.61 1.39
CA LEU A 67 -9.50 11.34 2.56
C LEU A 67 -11.00 11.36 2.24
N ALA A 68 -11.44 12.28 1.37
CA ALA A 68 -12.85 12.47 1.05
C ALA A 68 -13.38 11.45 0.02
N SER A 69 -12.55 11.03 -0.93
CA SER A 69 -13.01 10.26 -2.10
C SER A 69 -12.35 8.89 -2.22
N VAL A 70 -11.04 8.78 -1.99
CA VAL A 70 -10.32 7.52 -2.23
C VAL A 70 -10.33 6.60 -1.03
N THR A 71 -10.11 7.14 0.17
CA THR A 71 -10.02 6.36 1.41
C THR A 71 -11.32 5.61 1.68
N PRO A 72 -12.53 6.23 1.60
CA PRO A 72 -13.78 5.48 1.68
C PRO A 72 -13.87 4.38 0.62
N GLY A 73 -13.32 4.68 -0.57
CA GLY A 73 -13.13 3.77 -1.69
C GLY A 73 -12.24 2.54 -1.43
N MET A 74 -11.39 2.61 -0.41
CA MET A 74 -10.41 1.57 -0.06
C MET A 74 -10.80 0.76 1.17
N LEU A 75 -11.93 1.07 1.80
CA LEU A 75 -12.38 0.39 3.01
C LEU A 75 -13.16 -0.88 2.68
N PRO A 76 -12.96 -1.99 3.44
CA PRO A 76 -13.70 -3.23 3.23
C PRO A 76 -15.22 -3.07 3.19
N SER A 77 -15.81 -2.14 3.96
CA SER A 77 -17.27 -1.90 3.94
C SER A 77 -17.80 -1.56 2.54
N ALA A 78 -17.03 -0.82 1.76
CA ALA A 78 -17.41 -0.42 0.42
C ALA A 78 -17.12 -1.51 -0.64
N TRP A 79 -16.58 -2.65 -0.22
CA TRP A 79 -16.32 -3.86 -1.00
C TRP A 79 -17.10 -5.07 -0.48
N GLY A 80 -18.19 -4.84 0.26
CA GLY A 80 -19.01 -5.93 0.83
C GLY A 80 -18.28 -6.76 1.88
N GLY A 81 -17.33 -6.15 2.58
CA GLY A 81 -16.47 -6.78 3.59
C GLY A 81 -15.18 -7.38 3.02
N HIS A 82 -14.92 -7.28 1.71
CA HIS A 82 -13.69 -7.78 1.09
C HIS A 82 -12.56 -6.74 1.14
N ILE A 83 -11.31 -7.21 1.25
CA ILE A 83 -10.14 -6.35 1.08
C ILE A 83 -10.03 -5.99 -0.41
N PRO A 84 -9.87 -4.70 -0.77
CA PRO A 84 -9.72 -4.29 -2.17
C PRO A 84 -8.45 -4.88 -2.80
N PRO A 85 -8.54 -5.57 -3.95
CA PRO A 85 -7.39 -6.20 -4.60
C PRO A 85 -6.59 -5.19 -5.44
N VAL A 86 -6.10 -4.11 -4.82
CA VAL A 86 -5.41 -3.02 -5.53
C VAL A 86 -3.92 -3.33 -5.69
N THR A 87 -3.51 -3.60 -6.92
CA THR A 87 -2.12 -3.86 -7.31
C THR A 87 -1.71 -2.93 -8.45
N SER A 88 -0.40 -2.71 -8.61
CA SER A 88 0.14 -1.95 -9.75
C SER A 88 1.53 -2.49 -10.14
N PRO A 89 1.89 -2.46 -11.44
CA PRO A 89 3.22 -2.83 -11.89
C PRO A 89 4.32 -2.00 -11.21
N GLY A 90 5.47 -2.61 -10.95
CA GLY A 90 6.65 -1.94 -10.40
C GLY A 90 6.55 -1.53 -8.92
N ARG A 91 5.38 -1.67 -8.28
CA ARG A 91 5.15 -1.30 -6.87
C ARG A 91 6.18 -1.90 -5.92
N HIS A 92 6.55 -3.16 -6.12
CA HIS A 92 7.44 -3.91 -5.23
C HIS A 92 8.89 -4.01 -5.74
N LYS A 93 9.27 -3.24 -6.77
CA LYS A 93 10.60 -3.35 -7.40
C LYS A 93 11.75 -3.18 -6.39
N LYS A 94 11.71 -2.15 -5.53
CA LYS A 94 12.72 -1.96 -4.47
C LYS A 94 12.76 -3.17 -3.52
N LEU A 95 11.62 -3.75 -3.14
CA LEU A 95 11.59 -4.92 -2.25
C LEU A 95 12.13 -6.19 -2.91
N ASP A 96 11.88 -6.38 -4.20
CA ASP A 96 12.49 -7.49 -4.95
C ASP A 96 14.01 -7.33 -5.02
N ASP A 97 14.49 -6.11 -5.27
CA ASP A 97 15.93 -5.78 -5.24
C ASP A 97 16.53 -6.00 -3.84
N TYR A 98 15.79 -5.65 -2.78
CA TYR A 98 16.20 -5.90 -1.40
C TYR A 98 16.44 -7.39 -1.15
N VAL A 99 15.48 -8.23 -1.55
CA VAL A 99 15.58 -9.69 -1.43
C VAL A 99 16.79 -10.23 -2.20
N THR A 100 17.03 -9.76 -3.43
CA THR A 100 18.20 -10.21 -4.22
C THR A 100 19.54 -9.83 -3.60
N ARG A 101 19.62 -8.69 -2.92
CA ARG A 101 20.85 -8.20 -2.28
C ARG A 101 21.11 -8.88 -0.95
N GLN A 102 20.06 -9.22 -0.19
CA GLN A 102 20.16 -9.83 1.13
C GLN A 102 20.30 -11.35 1.09
N LEU A 103 19.60 -12.01 0.16
CA LEU A 103 19.59 -13.46 0.08
C LEU A 103 20.50 -13.95 -1.04
N ARG A 104 21.58 -14.61 -0.65
CA ARG A 104 22.40 -15.40 -1.59
C ARG A 104 21.59 -16.56 -2.13
N ALA A 105 21.84 -16.91 -3.39
CA ALA A 105 21.33 -18.13 -3.98
C ALA A 105 21.74 -19.33 -3.10
N PRO A 106 20.81 -20.24 -2.76
CA PRO A 106 21.17 -21.43 -2.00
C PRO A 106 22.15 -22.30 -2.78
N THR A 107 22.99 -23.04 -2.08
CA THR A 107 23.92 -23.99 -2.69
C THR A 107 23.21 -25.20 -3.30
N HIS A 108 21.99 -25.49 -2.86
CA HIS A 108 21.17 -26.61 -3.33
C HIS A 108 19.69 -26.21 -3.47
N GLY A 109 19.05 -26.71 -4.52
CA GLY A 109 17.62 -26.52 -4.77
C GLY A 109 17.24 -25.15 -5.33
N GLN A 110 16.03 -25.06 -5.89
CA GLN A 110 15.47 -23.81 -6.35
C GLN A 110 14.91 -23.03 -5.15
N PRO A 111 15.36 -21.79 -4.89
CA PRO A 111 14.82 -21.00 -3.78
C PRO A 111 13.34 -20.65 -4.01
N VAL A 112 12.60 -20.57 -2.91
CA VAL A 112 11.15 -20.30 -2.92
C VAL A 112 10.86 -18.88 -2.44
N PHE A 113 10.02 -18.17 -3.18
CA PHE A 113 9.41 -16.88 -2.81
C PHE A 113 7.89 -17.04 -2.67
N ILE A 114 7.32 -16.55 -1.57
CA ILE A 114 5.85 -16.55 -1.35
C ILE A 114 5.36 -15.11 -1.21
N ASP A 115 4.39 -14.71 -2.02
CA ASP A 115 3.73 -13.40 -2.00
C ASP A 115 2.27 -13.55 -1.54
N ILE A 116 1.96 -13.02 -0.35
CA ILE A 116 0.67 -13.19 0.32
C ILE A 116 -0.18 -11.94 0.10
N GLY A 117 -1.44 -12.15 -0.30
CA GLY A 117 -2.37 -11.09 -0.68
C GLY A 117 -1.97 -10.41 -2.00
N CYS A 118 -1.56 -11.23 -2.97
CA CYS A 118 -1.05 -10.75 -4.26
C CYS A 118 -2.09 -10.05 -5.14
N GLY A 119 -3.38 -10.11 -4.79
CA GLY A 119 -4.45 -9.40 -5.46
C GLY A 119 -4.73 -9.85 -6.90
N PHE A 120 -5.64 -9.15 -7.56
CA PHE A 120 -6.02 -9.43 -8.93
C PHE A 120 -6.28 -8.13 -9.71
N PRO A 121 -5.63 -7.92 -10.88
CA PRO A 121 -4.58 -8.75 -11.48
C PRO A 121 -3.32 -8.85 -10.60
N PRO A 122 -2.56 -9.95 -10.61
CA PRO A 122 -1.43 -10.17 -9.69
C PRO A 122 -0.12 -9.53 -10.18
N ALA A 123 -0.18 -8.27 -10.61
CA ALA A 123 0.92 -7.59 -11.32
C ALA A 123 2.23 -7.61 -10.53
N THR A 124 2.16 -7.41 -9.21
CA THR A 124 3.34 -7.39 -8.33
C THR A 124 4.05 -8.72 -8.25
N THR A 125 3.32 -9.84 -8.16
CA THR A 125 3.92 -11.18 -8.11
C THR A 125 4.50 -11.57 -9.46
N MET A 126 3.86 -11.16 -10.56
CA MET A 126 4.41 -11.36 -11.90
C MET A 126 5.74 -10.64 -12.08
N ASP A 127 5.84 -9.40 -11.60
CA ASP A 127 7.09 -8.64 -11.64
C ASP A 127 8.18 -9.31 -10.80
N THR A 128 7.84 -9.81 -9.62
CA THR A 128 8.75 -10.60 -8.78
C THR A 128 9.24 -11.87 -9.49
N ALA A 129 8.36 -12.63 -10.14
CA ALA A 129 8.74 -13.83 -10.88
C ALA A 129 9.66 -13.53 -12.08
N ARG A 130 9.47 -12.39 -12.76
CA ARG A 130 10.37 -11.92 -13.82
C ARG A 130 11.72 -11.50 -13.27
N ARG A 131 11.74 -10.84 -12.10
CA ARG A 131 12.96 -10.38 -11.44
C ARG A 131 13.80 -11.52 -10.85
N LEU A 132 13.15 -12.62 -10.49
CA LEU A 132 13.71 -13.82 -9.87
C LEU A 132 13.47 -15.07 -10.74
N PRO A 133 14.02 -15.15 -11.97
CA PRO A 133 13.72 -16.23 -12.91
C PRO A 133 14.14 -17.62 -12.40
N ASP A 134 15.18 -17.67 -11.55
CA ASP A 134 15.71 -18.89 -10.96
C ASP A 134 15.04 -19.26 -9.62
N TRP A 135 13.95 -18.58 -9.24
CA TRP A 135 13.20 -18.84 -8.01
C TRP A 135 11.83 -19.41 -8.33
N SER A 136 11.33 -20.30 -7.48
CA SER A 136 9.94 -20.75 -7.50
C SER A 136 9.09 -19.71 -6.76
N VAL A 137 8.24 -18.99 -7.50
CA VAL A 137 7.39 -17.93 -6.96
C VAL A 137 5.95 -18.41 -6.82
N PHE A 138 5.38 -18.21 -5.65
CA PHE A 138 3.98 -18.52 -5.35
C PHE A 138 3.23 -17.25 -4.95
N GLY A 139 2.19 -16.89 -5.69
CA GLY A 139 1.24 -15.85 -5.29
C GLY A 139 0.02 -16.47 -4.62
N ILE A 140 -0.38 -15.93 -3.47
CA ILE A 140 -1.49 -16.44 -2.67
C ILE A 140 -2.51 -15.33 -2.46
N ASP A 141 -3.77 -15.62 -2.77
CA ASP A 141 -4.88 -14.74 -2.43
C ASP A 141 -6.18 -15.51 -2.28
N ARG A 142 -6.92 -15.24 -1.19
CA ARG A 142 -8.26 -15.82 -0.97
C ARG A 142 -9.31 -15.30 -1.97
N SER A 143 -9.05 -14.12 -2.52
CA SER A 143 -10.00 -13.31 -3.29
C SER A 143 -9.99 -13.64 -4.78
N PHE A 144 -9.18 -14.60 -5.24
CA PHE A 144 -9.21 -15.02 -6.65
C PHE A 144 -10.61 -15.46 -7.06
N SER A 145 -11.17 -14.73 -8.02
CA SER A 145 -12.49 -15.01 -8.57
C SER A 145 -12.42 -16.13 -9.58
N ARG A 146 -13.52 -16.87 -9.69
CA ARG A 146 -13.57 -17.99 -10.64
C ARG A 146 -13.86 -17.49 -12.05
N TYR A 147 -14.60 -16.41 -12.16
CA TYR A 147 -14.87 -15.76 -13.43
C TYR A 147 -14.52 -14.29 -13.38
N VAL A 148 -13.97 -13.78 -14.47
CA VAL A 148 -13.69 -12.36 -14.69
C VAL A 148 -14.38 -11.96 -15.98
N LEU A 149 -15.28 -10.99 -15.90
CA LEU A 149 -16.05 -10.48 -17.03
C LEU A 149 -15.57 -9.07 -17.36
N TYR A 150 -15.03 -8.90 -18.56
CA TYR A 150 -14.68 -7.61 -19.13
C TYR A 150 -15.83 -7.06 -19.97
N ASP A 151 -16.15 -5.77 -19.79
CA ASP A 151 -17.01 -5.06 -20.72
C ASP A 151 -16.21 -4.43 -21.87
N VAL A 152 -16.93 -3.82 -22.82
CA VAL A 152 -16.36 -3.15 -24.00
C VAL A 152 -15.43 -1.98 -23.67
N ASP A 153 -15.56 -1.40 -22.47
CA ASP A 153 -14.76 -0.26 -22.01
C ASP A 153 -13.52 -0.70 -21.22
N GLY A 154 -13.31 -2.02 -21.08
CA GLY A 154 -12.21 -2.61 -20.33
C GLY A 154 -12.39 -2.61 -18.81
N ASN A 155 -13.57 -2.21 -18.31
CA ASN A 155 -13.94 -2.43 -16.92
C ASN A 155 -14.18 -3.92 -16.70
N TYR A 156 -13.96 -4.39 -15.48
CA TYR A 156 -14.21 -5.80 -15.17
C TYR A 156 -15.00 -6.03 -13.91
N ALA A 157 -15.72 -7.14 -13.90
CA ALA A 157 -16.46 -7.65 -12.78
C ALA A 157 -16.00 -9.07 -12.45
N CYS A 158 -15.90 -9.34 -11.15
CA CYS A 158 -15.38 -10.58 -10.62
C CYS A 158 -16.51 -11.39 -10.00
N PHE A 159 -16.66 -12.65 -10.41
CA PHE A 159 -17.70 -13.55 -9.95
C PHE A 159 -17.12 -14.81 -9.28
N ASN A 160 -17.77 -15.25 -8.22
CA ASN A 160 -17.38 -16.47 -7.53
C ASN A 160 -17.78 -17.74 -8.31
N ARG A 161 -17.49 -18.93 -7.74
CA ARG A 161 -17.80 -20.22 -8.38
C ARG A 161 -19.30 -20.41 -8.67
N GLN A 162 -20.16 -19.79 -7.85
CA GLN A 162 -21.62 -19.83 -7.99
C GLN A 162 -22.17 -18.74 -8.93
N GLY A 163 -21.32 -17.96 -9.60
CA GLY A 163 -21.75 -16.87 -10.48
C GLY A 163 -22.29 -15.64 -9.72
N LYS A 164 -22.02 -15.52 -8.42
CA LYS A 164 -22.36 -14.31 -7.65
C LYS A 164 -21.31 -13.24 -7.87
N LEU A 165 -21.76 -12.04 -8.24
CA LEU A 165 -20.93 -10.85 -8.35
C LEU A 165 -20.27 -10.53 -6.99
N GLN A 166 -18.93 -10.46 -6.98
CA GLN A 166 -18.12 -10.12 -5.81
C GLN A 166 -17.80 -8.63 -5.80
N TYR A 167 -17.14 -8.14 -6.86
CA TYR A 167 -16.78 -6.73 -7.01
C TYR A 167 -16.67 -6.32 -8.48
N ILE A 168 -16.61 -5.01 -8.71
CA ILE A 168 -16.41 -4.39 -10.03
C ILE A 168 -15.24 -3.41 -9.90
N GLN A 169 -14.39 -3.39 -10.90
CA GLN A 169 -13.30 -2.44 -11.02
C GLN A 169 -13.38 -1.73 -12.37
N ALA A 170 -13.52 -0.41 -12.29
CA ALA A 170 -13.49 0.45 -13.46
C ALA A 170 -12.06 0.96 -13.68
N GLN A 171 -11.63 1.09 -14.93
CA GLN A 171 -10.29 1.59 -15.23
C GLN A 171 -10.16 3.11 -15.04
N LYS A 172 -11.27 3.85 -15.20
CA LYS A 172 -11.28 5.33 -15.30
C LYS A 172 -12.01 6.03 -14.16
N LYS A 173 -12.64 5.29 -13.24
CA LYS A 173 -13.43 5.87 -12.13
C LYS A 173 -12.74 5.60 -10.79
N PRO A 174 -13.03 6.41 -9.74
CA PRO A 174 -12.62 6.10 -8.38
C PRO A 174 -12.98 4.67 -7.98
N LEU A 175 -12.22 4.12 -7.03
CA LEU A 175 -12.51 2.80 -6.46
C LEU A 175 -13.97 2.79 -5.97
N ASN A 176 -14.69 1.71 -6.28
CA ASN A 176 -16.00 1.28 -5.75
C ASN A 176 -17.27 2.15 -5.92
N GLU A 177 -17.28 3.21 -6.71
CA GLU A 177 -18.54 3.89 -7.08
C GLU A 177 -19.28 3.17 -8.22
N HIS A 178 -20.05 2.14 -7.88
CA HIS A 178 -20.90 1.43 -8.87
C HIS A 178 -22.37 1.53 -8.50
N SER A 179 -23.13 2.20 -9.35
CA SER A 179 -24.59 2.22 -9.26
C SER A 179 -25.18 0.81 -9.37
N ASP A 180 -26.37 0.60 -8.82
CA ASP A 180 -27.10 -0.66 -8.99
C ASP A 180 -27.27 -1.02 -10.47
N ALA A 181 -27.50 -0.02 -11.32
CA ALA A 181 -27.55 -0.18 -12.77
C ALA A 181 -26.26 -0.79 -13.36
N THR A 182 -25.08 -0.40 -12.85
CA THR A 182 -23.80 -0.98 -13.28
C THR A 182 -23.69 -2.44 -12.87
N ARG A 183 -24.10 -2.76 -11.63
CA ARG A 183 -24.10 -4.13 -11.10
C ARG A 183 -25.05 -5.03 -11.89
N ASP A 184 -26.25 -4.56 -12.19
CA ASP A 184 -27.27 -5.29 -12.93
C ASP A 184 -26.88 -5.51 -14.41
N ARG A 185 -26.19 -4.54 -15.02
CA ARG A 185 -25.59 -4.70 -16.35
C ARG A 185 -24.59 -5.87 -16.36
N PHE A 186 -23.63 -5.90 -15.42
CA PHE A 186 -22.66 -6.99 -15.36
C PHE A 186 -23.30 -8.36 -15.06
N ARG A 187 -24.33 -8.41 -14.21
CA ARG A 187 -25.10 -9.64 -13.97
C ARG A 187 -25.81 -10.13 -15.22
N SER A 188 -26.41 -9.22 -15.99
CA SER A 188 -27.06 -9.54 -17.26
C SER A 188 -26.05 -10.10 -18.27
N LEU A 189 -24.91 -9.42 -18.45
CA LEU A 189 -23.83 -9.89 -19.32
C LEU A 189 -23.27 -11.25 -18.90
N PHE A 190 -23.09 -11.48 -17.60
CA PHE A 190 -22.65 -12.78 -17.09
C PHE A 190 -23.68 -13.88 -17.42
N THR A 191 -24.96 -13.61 -17.23
CA THR A 191 -26.06 -14.55 -17.53
C THR A 191 -26.10 -14.90 -19.03
N GLU A 192 -25.79 -13.94 -19.90
CA GLU A 192 -25.72 -14.15 -21.34
C GLU A 192 -24.51 -14.99 -21.76
N LEU A 193 -23.32 -14.69 -21.21
CA LEU A 193 -22.05 -15.29 -21.64
C LEU A 193 -21.76 -16.65 -20.97
N CYS A 194 -22.15 -16.82 -19.70
CA CYS A 194 -21.80 -18.01 -18.92
C CYS A 194 -22.26 -19.34 -19.58
N PRO A 195 -23.47 -19.45 -20.16
CA PRO A 195 -23.90 -20.68 -20.84
C PRO A 195 -23.08 -21.04 -22.08
N GLN A 196 -22.37 -20.07 -22.68
CA GLN A 196 -21.54 -20.26 -23.87
C GLN A 196 -20.11 -20.68 -23.50
N LEU A 197 -19.74 -20.58 -22.23
CA LEU A 197 -18.43 -20.95 -21.74
C LEU A 197 -18.33 -22.47 -21.61
N THR A 198 -17.46 -23.09 -22.40
CA THR A 198 -17.20 -24.53 -22.30
C THR A 198 -15.99 -24.76 -21.39
N VAL A 199 -16.23 -25.38 -20.23
CA VAL A 199 -15.18 -25.72 -19.25
C VAL A 199 -15.04 -27.23 -19.20
N PHE A 200 -13.83 -27.73 -19.46
CA PHE A 200 -13.56 -29.17 -19.50
C PHE A 200 -13.00 -29.69 -18.16
N ASP A 201 -12.25 -28.87 -17.42
CA ASP A 201 -11.75 -29.23 -16.09
C ASP A 201 -11.61 -28.00 -15.17
N GLU A 202 -11.38 -28.25 -13.87
CA GLU A 202 -11.25 -27.16 -12.88
C GLU A 202 -9.88 -26.46 -12.88
N HIS A 203 -8.91 -26.95 -13.62
CA HIS A 203 -7.55 -26.42 -13.65
C HIS A 203 -7.25 -25.61 -14.91
N THR A 204 -8.12 -25.68 -15.92
CA THR A 204 -7.99 -25.01 -17.21
C THR A 204 -8.51 -23.60 -17.15
N HIS A 205 -7.99 -22.79 -18.07
CA HIS A 205 -8.56 -21.52 -18.45
C HIS A 205 -9.55 -21.74 -19.60
N ALA A 206 -10.58 -20.92 -19.68
CA ALA A 206 -11.49 -20.87 -20.82
C ALA A 206 -12.02 -19.45 -20.98
N SER A 207 -12.33 -19.03 -22.20
CA SER A 207 -12.91 -17.70 -22.45
C SER A 207 -13.98 -17.75 -23.53
N VAL A 208 -14.98 -16.87 -23.39
CA VAL A 208 -15.96 -16.59 -24.43
C VAL A 208 -16.07 -15.08 -24.61
N GLU A 209 -16.26 -14.64 -25.84
CA GLU A 209 -16.42 -13.23 -26.19
C GLU A 209 -17.64 -13.04 -27.09
N LYS A 210 -18.46 -12.02 -26.78
CA LYS A 210 -19.61 -11.62 -27.59
C LYS A 210 -19.81 -10.11 -27.51
N ASN A 211 -19.93 -9.47 -28.67
CA ASN A 211 -20.15 -8.03 -28.79
C ASN A 211 -19.10 -7.20 -28.01
N GLY A 212 -17.83 -7.65 -28.01
CA GLY A 212 -16.72 -7.02 -27.29
C GLY A 212 -16.73 -7.21 -25.77
N ASN A 213 -17.70 -7.93 -25.20
CA ASN A 213 -17.68 -8.35 -23.79
C ASN A 213 -17.06 -9.73 -23.68
N ARG A 214 -16.15 -9.92 -22.73
CA ARG A 214 -15.35 -11.14 -22.62
C ARG A 214 -15.46 -11.74 -21.22
N LEU A 215 -15.98 -12.95 -21.12
CA LEU A 215 -16.01 -13.73 -19.89
C LEU A 215 -14.84 -14.72 -19.89
N VAL A 216 -14.02 -14.68 -18.84
CA VAL A 216 -12.86 -15.56 -18.66
C VAL A 216 -13.05 -16.40 -17.40
N TYR A 217 -12.88 -17.71 -17.53
CA TYR A 217 -12.85 -18.68 -16.44
C TYR A 217 -11.43 -18.92 -15.97
N ASN A 218 -11.25 -18.90 -14.65
CA ASN A 218 -9.98 -19.20 -14.00
C ASN A 218 -8.83 -18.29 -14.49
N HIS A 219 -9.15 -17.01 -14.74
CA HIS A 219 -8.25 -16.03 -15.37
C HIS A 219 -6.89 -15.89 -14.65
N ILE A 220 -6.82 -16.21 -13.35
CA ILE A 220 -5.56 -16.21 -12.61
C ILE A 220 -4.48 -17.11 -13.25
N ARG A 221 -4.87 -18.18 -13.96
CA ARG A 221 -3.95 -19.09 -14.65
C ARG A 221 -3.26 -18.46 -15.86
N ASP A 222 -3.87 -17.44 -16.46
CA ASP A 222 -3.27 -16.74 -17.60
C ASP A 222 -2.02 -15.93 -17.20
N PHE A 223 -1.83 -15.73 -15.90
CA PHE A 223 -0.66 -15.04 -15.33
C PHE A 223 0.43 -16.01 -14.86
N GLU A 224 0.20 -17.32 -14.89
CA GLU A 224 1.22 -18.31 -14.50
C GLU A 224 2.34 -18.42 -15.54
N GLY A 225 3.53 -18.78 -15.08
CA GLY A 225 4.74 -18.84 -15.91
C GLY A 225 5.56 -20.09 -15.64
N LYS A 226 6.79 -20.18 -16.17
CA LYS A 226 7.66 -21.33 -15.88
C LYS A 226 7.95 -21.49 -14.39
N ASN A 227 8.12 -20.38 -13.69
CA ASN A 227 8.54 -20.30 -12.29
C ASN A 227 7.49 -19.65 -11.38
N LEU A 228 6.27 -19.40 -11.87
CA LEU A 228 5.20 -18.69 -11.14
C LEU A 228 3.94 -19.54 -11.06
N ARG A 229 3.39 -19.71 -9.86
CA ARG A 229 2.10 -20.37 -9.60
C ARG A 229 1.23 -19.52 -8.68
N PHE A 230 -0.08 -19.64 -8.86
CA PHE A 230 -1.07 -18.97 -8.01
C PHE A 230 -1.94 -19.97 -7.25
N LEU A 231 -2.13 -19.70 -5.97
CA LEU A 231 -2.97 -20.49 -5.07
C LEU A 231 -4.11 -19.63 -4.54
N LYS A 232 -5.34 -20.07 -4.79
CA LYS A 232 -6.51 -19.53 -4.11
C LYS A 232 -6.62 -20.19 -2.74
N SER A 233 -6.08 -19.54 -1.73
CA SER A 233 -6.10 -20.06 -0.36
C SER A 233 -6.02 -18.91 0.65
N ASP A 234 -6.52 -19.18 1.85
CA ASP A 234 -6.06 -18.47 3.03
C ASP A 234 -4.68 -18.99 3.44
N ILE A 235 -3.90 -18.15 4.12
CA ILE A 235 -2.57 -18.53 4.59
C ILE A 235 -2.62 -19.76 5.53
N ASP A 236 -3.69 -19.91 6.31
CA ASP A 236 -3.88 -21.03 7.24
C ASP A 236 -4.08 -22.38 6.55
N HIS A 237 -4.44 -22.40 5.27
CA HIS A 237 -4.82 -23.61 4.54
C HIS A 237 -3.90 -23.92 3.37
N ALA A 238 -2.90 -23.07 3.10
CA ALA A 238 -2.04 -23.22 1.95
C ALA A 238 -0.91 -24.22 2.25
N GLU A 239 -0.90 -25.34 1.53
CA GLU A 239 0.22 -26.29 1.55
C GLU A 239 1.38 -25.72 0.71
N LEU A 240 2.36 -25.13 1.39
CA LEU A 240 3.48 -24.43 0.76
C LEU A 240 4.83 -24.99 1.22
N PRO A 241 5.83 -25.04 0.33
CA PRO A 241 7.18 -25.37 0.74
C PRO A 241 7.78 -24.24 1.62
N PRO A 242 8.75 -24.56 2.49
CA PRO A 242 9.50 -23.55 3.22
C PRO A 242 10.14 -22.53 2.28
N ALA A 243 9.96 -21.25 2.57
CA ALA A 243 10.37 -20.16 1.70
C ALA A 243 11.62 -19.44 2.19
N ARG A 244 12.48 -19.06 1.23
CA ARG A 244 13.63 -18.20 1.50
C ARG A 244 13.19 -16.75 1.70
N ALA A 245 12.12 -16.34 1.02
CA ALA A 245 11.49 -15.05 1.20
C ALA A 245 9.96 -15.20 1.24
N VAL A 246 9.35 -14.59 2.25
CA VAL A 246 7.90 -14.39 2.33
C VAL A 246 7.64 -12.88 2.29
N ARG A 247 6.65 -12.44 1.52
CA ARG A 247 6.22 -11.04 1.45
C ARG A 247 4.73 -10.93 1.71
N CYS A 248 4.33 -9.95 2.52
CA CYS A 248 2.94 -9.61 2.80
C CYS A 248 2.79 -8.08 2.88
N MET A 249 2.69 -7.43 1.72
CA MET A 249 2.58 -5.97 1.61
C MET A 249 1.13 -5.56 1.43
N ASN A 250 0.71 -4.50 2.11
CA ASN A 250 -0.61 -3.87 1.97
C ASN A 250 -1.78 -4.80 2.32
N VAL A 251 -1.57 -5.77 3.21
CA VAL A 251 -2.60 -6.72 3.67
C VAL A 251 -2.88 -6.55 5.16
N LEU A 252 -1.83 -6.53 5.99
CA LEU A 252 -1.99 -6.56 7.45
C LEU A 252 -2.72 -5.33 8.00
N LEU A 253 -2.60 -4.16 7.36
CA LEU A 253 -3.29 -2.93 7.77
C LEU A 253 -4.83 -3.05 7.85
N TYR A 254 -5.43 -4.05 7.19
CA TYR A 254 -6.87 -4.30 7.19
C TYR A 254 -7.38 -5.08 8.41
N PHE A 255 -6.47 -5.57 9.26
CA PHE A 255 -6.82 -6.46 10.36
C PHE A 255 -6.51 -5.81 11.71
N GLU A 256 -7.36 -6.12 12.69
CA GLU A 256 -7.10 -5.81 14.09
C GLU A 256 -5.88 -6.56 14.61
N ARG A 257 -5.30 -6.05 15.70
CA ARG A 257 -4.03 -6.52 16.27
C ARG A 257 -3.94 -8.05 16.43
N ASP A 258 -4.89 -8.68 17.12
CA ASP A 258 -4.85 -10.11 17.40
C ASP A 258 -4.83 -10.96 16.12
N ILE A 259 -5.57 -10.52 15.09
CA ILE A 259 -5.60 -11.19 13.79
C ILE A 259 -4.28 -10.97 13.05
N ARG A 260 -3.70 -9.76 13.10
CA ARG A 260 -2.38 -9.48 12.52
C ARG A 260 -1.30 -10.37 13.14
N GLU A 261 -1.27 -10.48 14.46
CA GLU A 261 -0.28 -11.29 15.19
C GLU A 261 -0.44 -12.79 14.88
N ALA A 262 -1.68 -13.29 14.80
CA ALA A 262 -1.95 -14.65 14.36
C ALA A 262 -1.46 -14.90 12.91
N MET A 263 -1.73 -13.97 11.99
CA MET A 263 -1.26 -14.07 10.60
C MET A 263 0.27 -14.03 10.49
N LEU A 264 0.94 -13.16 11.26
CA LEU A 264 2.40 -13.10 11.35
C LEU A 264 2.99 -14.43 11.84
N SER A 265 2.41 -15.01 12.89
CA SER A 265 2.83 -16.31 13.42
C SER A 265 2.74 -17.43 12.37
N ARG A 266 1.75 -17.37 11.46
CA ARG A 266 1.64 -18.30 10.33
C ARG A 266 2.69 -18.05 9.26
N MET A 267 2.94 -16.79 8.91
CA MET A 267 3.99 -16.42 7.97
C MET A 267 5.37 -16.87 8.45
N PHE A 268 5.64 -16.68 9.74
CA PHE A 268 6.83 -17.14 10.44
C PHE A 268 7.09 -18.64 10.28
N ALA A 269 6.05 -19.47 10.36
CA ALA A 269 6.16 -20.91 10.15
C ALA A 269 6.56 -21.30 8.71
N LEU A 270 6.28 -20.45 7.72
CA LEU A 270 6.62 -20.69 6.31
C LEU A 270 8.09 -20.37 5.99
N ILE A 271 8.78 -19.60 6.84
CA ILE A 271 10.15 -19.16 6.56
C ILE A 271 11.11 -20.33 6.77
N ALA A 272 11.96 -20.61 5.78
CA ALA A 272 13.09 -21.52 5.89
C ALA A 272 14.22 -20.90 6.71
N ASP A 273 15.11 -21.71 7.28
CA ASP A 273 16.24 -21.19 8.05
C ASP A 273 17.11 -20.23 7.22
N GLY A 274 17.48 -19.11 7.83
CA GLY A 274 18.18 -18.00 7.18
C GLY A 274 17.33 -17.22 6.18
N GLY A 275 16.01 -17.46 6.12
CA GLY A 275 15.07 -16.76 5.25
C GLY A 275 14.53 -15.47 5.87
N LEU A 276 13.75 -14.72 5.09
CA LEU A 276 13.19 -13.43 5.47
C LEU A 276 11.67 -13.40 5.32
N LEU A 277 11.00 -12.64 6.20
CA LEU A 277 9.65 -12.13 5.98
C LEU A 277 9.70 -10.61 5.86
N ILE A 278 9.01 -10.08 4.85
CA ILE A 278 8.81 -8.63 4.65
C ILE A 278 7.32 -8.33 4.76
N THR A 279 6.94 -7.46 5.70
CA THR A 279 5.56 -6.96 5.85
C THR A 279 5.54 -5.45 5.82
N GLY A 280 4.44 -4.85 5.39
CA GLY A 280 4.32 -3.40 5.46
C GLY A 280 3.33 -2.80 4.48
N PHE A 281 3.62 -1.58 4.08
CA PHE A 281 2.81 -0.77 3.20
C PHE A 281 3.69 -0.01 2.19
N ASN A 282 3.27 0.05 0.94
CA ASN A 282 3.77 1.03 -0.03
C ASN A 282 2.68 1.45 -1.01
N HIS A 283 2.92 2.49 -1.79
CA HIS A 283 2.07 2.93 -2.90
C HIS A 283 2.65 2.51 -4.25
N PRO A 284 1.90 2.67 -5.37
CA PRO A 284 2.45 2.55 -6.71
C PRO A 284 3.77 3.32 -6.87
N PHE A 285 4.70 2.80 -7.68
CA PHE A 285 6.08 3.31 -7.81
C PHE A 285 6.97 3.14 -6.56
N GLY A 286 6.50 2.45 -5.53
CA GLY A 286 7.29 2.19 -4.33
C GLY A 286 7.42 3.40 -3.39
N ILE A 287 6.65 4.46 -3.62
CA ILE A 287 6.58 5.62 -2.72
C ILE A 287 5.83 5.26 -1.43
N TYR A 288 6.02 6.04 -0.39
CA TYR A 288 5.48 5.85 0.95
C TYR A 288 5.74 4.44 1.49
N ALA A 289 6.89 3.86 1.13
CA ALA A 289 7.27 2.56 1.62
C ALA A 289 7.57 2.65 3.10
N ARG A 290 6.95 1.78 3.89
CA ARG A 290 7.31 1.47 5.27
C ARG A 290 7.13 -0.02 5.47
N TYR A 291 8.13 -0.71 6.00
CA TYR A 291 8.11 -2.16 6.09
C TYR A 291 9.00 -2.69 7.20
N SER A 292 8.55 -3.77 7.81
CA SER A 292 9.31 -4.57 8.74
C SER A 292 9.94 -5.75 8.02
N VAL A 293 11.19 -6.07 8.37
CA VAL A 293 11.88 -7.27 7.93
C VAL A 293 12.16 -8.14 9.13
N TYR A 294 11.75 -9.39 9.06
CA TYR A 294 12.04 -10.42 10.05
C TYR A 294 12.98 -11.45 9.45
N LYS A 295 13.87 -11.99 10.28
CA LYS A 295 14.80 -13.05 9.89
C LYS A 295 14.61 -14.26 10.78
N LYS A 296 14.58 -15.43 10.14
CA LYS A 296 14.68 -16.72 10.85
C LYS A 296 16.12 -17.17 10.88
N ASP A 297 16.65 -17.44 12.06
CA ASP A 297 17.95 -18.06 12.27
C ASP A 297 17.84 -19.22 13.29
N SER A 298 18.98 -19.77 13.72
CA SER A 298 19.00 -20.91 14.65
C SER A 298 18.39 -20.61 16.02
N ALA A 299 18.29 -19.33 16.41
CA ALA A 299 17.69 -18.91 17.68
C ALA A 299 16.17 -18.68 17.57
N GLY A 300 15.63 -18.69 16.35
CA GLY A 300 14.21 -18.44 16.09
C GLY A 300 14.00 -17.29 15.12
N ILE A 301 12.85 -16.64 15.23
CA ILE A 301 12.48 -15.49 14.41
C ILE A 301 12.67 -14.23 15.23
N ARG A 302 13.20 -13.21 14.57
CA ARG A 302 13.40 -11.90 15.19
C ARG A 302 13.22 -10.78 14.17
N PRO A 303 12.76 -9.59 14.60
CA PRO A 303 12.89 -8.38 13.81
C PRO A 303 14.36 -8.17 13.44
N LEU A 304 14.59 -7.87 12.16
CA LEU A 304 15.89 -7.50 11.63
C LEU A 304 15.99 -5.98 11.47
N GLU A 305 14.98 -5.38 10.86
CA GLU A 305 14.90 -3.94 10.64
C GLU A 305 13.47 -3.46 10.42
N PHE A 306 13.23 -2.19 10.75
CA PHE A 306 12.10 -1.42 10.24
C PHE A 306 12.65 -0.38 9.28
N SER A 307 12.13 -0.36 8.06
CA SER A 307 12.61 0.51 6.97
C SER A 307 11.49 1.40 6.44
N PHE A 308 11.84 2.60 6.01
CA PHE A 308 10.93 3.52 5.33
C PHE A 308 11.65 4.39 4.30
N SER A 309 10.95 4.75 3.22
CA SER A 309 11.47 5.61 2.17
C SER A 309 11.46 7.08 2.58
N LEU A 310 12.38 7.87 2.03
CA LEU A 310 12.60 9.28 2.41
C LEU A 310 11.34 10.16 2.23
N ASP A 311 10.48 9.82 1.27
CA ASP A 311 9.26 10.56 0.98
C ASP A 311 8.17 10.45 2.07
N ASN A 312 8.35 9.59 3.06
CA ASN A 312 7.52 9.59 4.27
C ASN A 312 7.74 10.84 5.15
N LEU A 313 8.86 11.56 5.00
CA LEU A 313 9.18 12.73 5.82
C LEU A 313 8.33 13.96 5.48
N ARG A 314 8.02 14.16 4.19
CA ARG A 314 7.16 15.25 3.68
C ARG A 314 6.22 14.69 2.61
N PRO A 315 5.21 13.88 2.95
CA PRO A 315 4.33 13.29 1.94
C PRO A 315 3.39 14.32 1.31
N LEU A 316 2.98 14.08 0.05
CA LEU A 316 1.86 14.79 -0.57
C LEU A 316 0.53 14.02 -0.40
N GLY A 317 0.60 12.74 -0.04
CA GLY A 317 -0.54 11.86 0.18
C GLY A 317 -0.73 11.45 1.63
N VAL A 318 -1.64 10.51 1.85
CA VAL A 318 -1.97 9.99 3.19
C VAL A 318 -1.15 8.75 3.58
N GLY A 319 -0.40 8.17 2.64
CA GLY A 319 0.28 6.87 2.78
C GLY A 319 1.03 6.68 4.11
N PRO A 320 1.94 7.58 4.50
CA PRO A 320 2.73 7.42 5.73
C PRO A 320 1.88 7.37 7.01
N TRP A 321 0.69 7.95 6.97
CA TRP A 321 -0.20 8.07 8.12
C TRP A 321 -1.48 7.22 7.99
N LEU A 322 -1.55 6.38 6.95
CA LEU A 322 -2.72 5.54 6.72
C LEU A 322 -2.69 4.33 7.67
N THR A 323 -3.81 4.13 8.35
CA THR A 323 -4.07 2.98 9.22
C THR A 323 -5.58 2.72 9.26
N LEU A 324 -5.98 1.46 9.08
CA LEU A 324 -7.40 1.08 9.02
C LEU A 324 -7.90 0.46 10.33
N ALA A 325 -6.99 0.01 11.18
CA ALA A 325 -7.27 -0.60 12.47
C ALA A 325 -6.36 0.02 13.54
N ASP A 326 -6.80 0.02 14.79
CA ASP A 326 -6.03 0.61 15.88
C ASP A 326 -4.74 -0.20 16.15
N GLU A 327 -3.81 0.39 16.94
CA GLU A 327 -2.55 -0.25 17.35
C GLU A 327 -1.67 -0.76 16.18
N ASP A 328 -1.67 -0.05 15.05
CA ASP A 328 -0.77 -0.33 13.92
C ASP A 328 0.66 0.08 14.29
N ARG A 329 1.39 -0.87 14.88
CA ARG A 329 2.76 -0.66 15.38
C ARG A 329 3.75 -0.17 14.31
N GLU A 330 3.57 -0.58 13.06
CA GLU A 330 4.42 -0.10 11.95
C GLU A 330 4.15 1.38 11.65
N ALA A 331 2.87 1.80 11.67
CA ALA A 331 2.49 3.20 11.51
C ALA A 331 2.96 4.07 12.69
N GLU A 332 2.82 3.55 13.91
CA GLU A 332 3.26 4.22 15.13
C GLU A 332 4.77 4.40 15.20
N LEU A 333 5.54 3.35 14.86
CA LEU A 333 7.00 3.41 14.80
C LEU A 333 7.45 4.40 13.72
N LEU A 334 6.82 4.42 12.54
CA LEU A 334 7.09 5.46 11.54
C LEU A 334 6.84 6.87 12.09
N ALA A 335 5.73 7.07 12.81
CA ALA A 335 5.41 8.37 13.39
C ALA A 335 6.48 8.80 14.41
N ASP A 336 6.97 7.90 15.25
CA ASP A 336 8.06 8.21 16.20
C ASP A 336 9.37 8.57 15.49
N LEU A 337 9.79 7.76 14.51
CA LEU A 337 11.03 7.97 13.77
C LEU A 337 11.01 9.29 12.98
N THR A 338 9.89 9.57 12.30
CA THR A 338 9.73 10.86 11.61
C THR A 338 9.66 12.05 12.57
N GLY A 339 9.08 11.86 13.77
CA GLY A 339 9.11 12.86 14.85
C GLY A 339 10.53 13.14 15.36
N ALA A 340 11.34 12.09 15.55
CA ALA A 340 12.73 12.21 15.96
C ALA A 340 13.58 12.96 14.91
N ILE A 341 13.42 12.64 13.63
CA ILE A 341 14.10 13.34 12.53
C ILE A 341 13.72 14.82 12.49
N ARG A 342 12.44 15.14 12.68
CA ARG A 342 11.95 16.54 12.70
C ARG A 342 12.42 17.33 13.91
N ALA A 343 12.75 16.66 15.00
CA ALA A 343 13.30 17.30 16.18
C ALA A 343 14.74 17.79 15.96
N ASP A 344 15.51 17.14 15.08
CA ASP A 344 16.84 17.62 14.68
C ASP A 344 16.71 18.90 13.83
N GLN A 345 16.93 20.05 14.46
CA GLN A 345 16.77 21.34 13.81
C GLN A 345 17.83 21.61 12.73
N SER A 346 19.01 20.99 12.84
CA SER A 346 20.10 21.20 11.89
C SER A 346 19.75 20.55 10.56
N PHE A 347 19.31 19.29 10.59
CA PHE A 347 18.86 18.56 9.42
C PHE A 347 17.51 19.06 8.92
N TRP A 348 16.50 19.16 9.81
CA TRP A 348 15.12 19.38 9.39
C TRP A 348 14.92 20.74 8.71
N ALA A 349 15.55 21.81 9.21
CA ALA A 349 15.38 23.13 8.62
C ALA A 349 15.88 23.19 7.17
N GLU A 350 17.04 22.59 6.91
CA GLU A 350 17.63 22.51 5.57
C GLU A 350 16.79 21.61 4.65
N PHE A 351 16.53 20.37 5.08
CA PHE A 351 15.74 19.41 4.32
C PHE A 351 14.36 19.97 3.95
N ASN A 352 13.67 20.58 4.92
CA ASN A 352 12.33 21.14 4.71
C ASN A 352 12.33 22.28 3.67
N ALA A 353 13.31 23.18 3.75
CA ALA A 353 13.45 24.28 2.79
C ALA A 353 13.83 23.76 1.40
N HIS A 354 14.70 22.75 1.33
CA HIS A 354 15.14 22.18 0.07
C HIS A 354 14.01 21.42 -0.65
N VAL A 355 13.21 20.64 0.08
CA VAL A 355 12.01 19.98 -0.46
C VAL A 355 11.02 21.01 -1.04
N ASP A 356 10.81 22.14 -0.37
CA ASP A 356 9.93 23.20 -0.88
C ASP A 356 10.48 23.81 -2.17
N LYS A 357 11.80 24.06 -2.24
CA LYS A 357 12.46 24.53 -3.46
C LYS A 357 12.30 23.54 -4.62
N LEU A 358 12.59 22.25 -4.39
CA LEU A 358 12.45 21.24 -5.45
C LEU A 358 11.00 21.09 -5.92
N ARG A 359 10.02 21.16 -5.01
CA ARG A 359 8.60 21.12 -5.41
C ARG A 359 8.23 22.28 -6.33
N ALA A 360 8.76 23.47 -6.06
CA ALA A 360 8.59 24.64 -6.93
C ALA A 360 9.32 24.44 -8.28
N ASP A 361 10.58 23.99 -8.27
CA ASP A 361 11.40 23.77 -9.47
C ASP A 361 10.78 22.73 -10.42
N TYR A 362 10.17 21.66 -9.87
CA TYR A 362 9.43 20.66 -10.66
C TYR A 362 8.00 21.12 -11.04
N GLY A 363 7.58 22.29 -10.55
CA GLY A 363 6.26 22.88 -10.78
C GLY A 363 5.13 22.08 -10.15
N ILE A 364 5.38 21.41 -9.02
CA ILE A 364 4.41 20.54 -8.33
C ILE A 364 3.49 21.38 -7.43
N CYS A 365 4.08 22.07 -6.47
CA CYS A 365 3.37 22.87 -5.49
C CYS A 365 4.27 23.91 -4.84
N ASP A 366 3.64 24.94 -4.29
CA ASP A 366 4.27 26.04 -3.55
C ASP A 366 3.62 26.18 -2.17
N ARG A 367 4.20 27.01 -1.30
CA ARG A 367 3.57 27.44 -0.05
C ARG A 367 2.98 28.83 -0.19
N ASP A 368 1.81 29.05 0.40
CA ASP A 368 1.26 30.41 0.53
C ASP A 368 1.88 31.16 1.71
N LYS A 369 1.43 32.41 1.90
CA LYS A 369 1.89 33.29 2.99
C LYS A 369 1.65 32.71 4.40
N ASP A 370 0.71 31.78 4.53
CA ASP A 370 0.33 31.15 5.79
C ASP A 370 1.04 29.77 5.94
N GLY A 371 1.95 29.44 5.00
CA GLY A 371 2.75 28.23 4.99
C GLY A 371 2.05 27.00 4.41
N PHE A 372 0.81 27.10 3.95
CA PHE A 372 0.05 25.96 3.43
C PHE A 372 0.44 25.64 1.99
N ILE A 373 0.58 24.34 1.71
CA ILE A 373 0.86 23.83 0.37
C ILE A 373 -0.35 24.07 -0.55
N PHE A 374 -0.10 24.58 -1.75
CA PHE A 374 -1.06 24.62 -2.85
C PHE A 374 -0.42 24.10 -4.14
N PHE A 375 -1.15 23.29 -4.89
CA PHE A 375 -0.67 22.79 -6.18
C PHE A 375 -0.71 23.89 -7.23
N THR A 376 0.28 23.90 -8.11
CA THR A 376 0.31 24.83 -9.25
C THR A 376 -0.86 24.54 -10.20
N GLU A 377 -1.22 25.50 -11.04
CA GLU A 377 -2.24 25.28 -12.08
C GLU A 377 -1.83 24.14 -13.02
N HIS A 378 -0.55 24.08 -13.38
CA HIS A 378 0.00 23.03 -14.23
C HIS A 378 -0.17 21.64 -13.59
N SER A 379 0.19 21.47 -12.31
CA SER A 379 0.03 20.19 -11.62
C SER A 379 -1.42 19.84 -11.31
N SER A 380 -2.27 20.83 -11.07
CA SER A 380 -3.71 20.62 -10.84
C SER A 380 -4.43 20.11 -12.11
N ASN A 381 -3.93 20.48 -13.29
CA ASN A 381 -4.45 20.06 -14.58
C ASN A 381 -3.73 18.83 -15.17
N ALA A 382 -2.63 18.40 -14.56
CA ALA A 382 -1.88 17.23 -14.99
C ALA A 382 -2.60 15.92 -14.62
N SER A 383 -2.32 14.85 -15.37
CA SER A 383 -2.77 13.51 -14.97
C SER A 383 -2.10 13.08 -13.66
N LEU A 384 -2.77 12.24 -12.89
CA LEU A 384 -2.20 11.69 -11.66
C LEU A 384 -0.85 11.00 -11.92
N GLY A 385 -0.72 10.28 -13.03
CA GLY A 385 0.52 9.63 -13.44
C GLY A 385 1.66 10.62 -13.64
N ALA A 386 1.44 11.69 -14.41
CA ALA A 386 2.45 12.72 -14.67
C ALA A 386 2.90 13.43 -13.37
N THR A 387 1.97 13.72 -12.46
CA THR A 387 2.31 14.29 -11.16
C THR A 387 3.12 13.31 -10.31
N MET A 388 2.76 12.03 -10.28
CA MET A 388 3.49 11.01 -9.53
C MET A 388 4.90 10.76 -10.09
N GLU A 389 5.09 10.85 -11.41
CA GLU A 389 6.42 10.76 -12.03
C GLU A 389 7.34 11.91 -11.59
N LYS A 390 6.83 13.15 -11.56
CA LYS A 390 7.60 14.30 -11.04
C LYS A 390 7.94 14.14 -9.57
N VAL A 391 6.99 13.68 -8.76
CA VAL A 391 7.20 13.41 -7.33
C VAL A 391 8.26 12.34 -7.14
N ALA A 392 8.20 11.23 -7.89
CA ALA A 392 9.20 10.18 -7.84
C ALA A 392 10.60 10.68 -8.24
N ALA A 393 10.69 11.51 -9.28
CA ALA A 393 11.95 12.11 -9.71
C ALA A 393 12.56 13.03 -8.64
N LEU A 394 11.74 13.86 -7.99
CA LEU A 394 12.16 14.72 -6.88
C LEU A 394 12.75 13.89 -5.72
N TRP A 395 12.09 12.79 -5.35
CA TRP A 395 12.59 11.94 -4.26
C TRP A 395 13.87 11.19 -4.64
N SER A 396 13.98 10.73 -5.89
CA SER A 396 15.23 10.16 -6.39
C SER A 396 16.37 11.16 -6.32
N GLN A 397 16.13 12.43 -6.66
CA GLN A 397 17.14 13.48 -6.55
C GLN A 397 17.59 13.68 -5.10
N LEU A 398 16.66 13.73 -4.14
CA LEU A 398 16.99 13.87 -2.71
C LEU A 398 17.77 12.65 -2.18
N GLU A 399 17.46 11.44 -2.65
CA GLU A 399 18.23 10.23 -2.34
C GLU A 399 19.68 10.36 -2.87
N ASP A 400 19.86 10.82 -4.12
CA ASP A 400 21.17 11.02 -4.75
C ASP A 400 22.00 12.14 -4.08
N GLU A 401 21.34 13.16 -3.54
CA GLU A 401 21.95 14.27 -2.80
C GLU A 401 22.36 13.90 -1.36
N GLY A 402 22.01 12.70 -0.89
CA GLY A 402 22.44 12.18 0.41
C GLY A 402 21.51 12.55 1.58
N TYR A 403 20.29 13.03 1.33
CA TYR A 403 19.35 13.37 2.41
C TYR A 403 18.88 12.17 3.23
N ALA A 404 18.96 10.95 2.66
CA ALA A 404 18.75 9.73 3.44
C ALA A 404 19.83 9.56 4.53
N ASP A 405 21.09 9.89 4.23
CA ASP A 405 22.18 9.79 5.19
C ASP A 405 22.02 10.85 6.31
N GLY A 406 21.60 12.07 5.97
CA GLY A 406 21.28 13.08 6.99
C GLY A 406 20.12 12.69 7.91
N ALA A 407 19.09 12.01 7.38
CA ALA A 407 17.99 11.48 8.18
C ALA A 407 18.45 10.36 9.13
N ILE A 408 19.40 9.53 8.68
CA ILE A 408 20.04 8.50 9.51
C ILE A 408 20.84 9.13 10.64
N GLU A 409 21.64 10.16 10.34
CA GLU A 409 22.41 10.89 11.36
C GLU A 409 21.48 11.54 12.41
N ALA A 410 20.35 12.11 11.99
CA ALA A 410 19.34 12.65 12.90
C ALA A 410 18.74 11.58 13.82
N LEU A 411 18.50 10.36 13.30
CA LEU A 411 18.03 9.22 14.08
C LEU A 411 19.09 8.72 15.07
N ASP A 412 20.35 8.63 14.64
CA ASP A 412 21.47 8.24 15.51
C ASP A 412 21.64 9.24 16.66
N CYS A 413 21.52 10.55 16.39
CA CYS A 413 21.50 11.60 17.42
C CYS A 413 20.32 11.46 18.40
N ALA A 414 19.18 10.92 17.94
CA ALA A 414 18.02 10.63 18.77
C ALA A 414 18.13 9.28 19.52
N GLY A 415 19.23 8.54 19.36
CA GLY A 415 19.51 7.29 20.08
C GLY A 415 18.99 6.03 19.38
N TYR A 416 18.54 6.12 18.14
CA TYR A 416 18.23 4.95 17.32
C TYR A 416 19.52 4.38 16.73
N GLN A 417 19.52 3.09 16.40
CA GLN A 417 20.56 2.51 15.56
C GLN A 417 20.05 2.51 14.12
N ALA A 418 20.47 3.49 13.33
CA ALA A 418 19.98 3.70 11.97
C ALA A 418 21.06 3.38 10.91
N TRP A 419 20.62 3.03 9.70
CA TRP A 419 21.49 2.84 8.54
C TRP A 419 20.70 2.98 7.23
N LYS A 420 21.43 3.13 6.12
CA LYS A 420 20.85 3.06 4.78
C LYS A 420 20.85 1.61 4.34
N ASN A 421 19.67 1.04 4.09
CA ASN A 421 19.58 -0.36 3.69
C ASN A 421 20.04 -0.56 2.23
N PRO A 422 20.15 -1.81 1.75
CA PRO A 422 20.67 -2.07 0.41
C PRO A 422 19.87 -1.46 -0.73
N VAL A 423 18.66 -0.94 -0.52
CA VAL A 423 17.84 -0.32 -1.57
C VAL A 423 17.66 1.18 -1.39
N GLY A 424 18.44 1.79 -0.50
CA GLY A 424 18.48 3.23 -0.27
C GLY A 424 17.46 3.74 0.74
N ASP A 425 16.62 2.86 1.30
CA ASP A 425 15.65 3.27 2.32
C ASP A 425 16.33 3.44 3.68
N ILE A 426 15.75 4.30 4.52
CA ILE A 426 16.19 4.53 5.89
C ILE A 426 15.74 3.32 6.71
N ALA A 427 16.66 2.65 7.38
CA ALA A 427 16.39 1.50 8.24
C ALA A 427 16.84 1.77 9.67
N VAL A 428 16.13 1.18 10.62
CA VAL A 428 16.51 1.15 12.03
C VAL A 428 16.42 -0.25 12.61
N LEU A 429 17.21 -0.52 13.63
CA LEU A 429 16.96 -1.66 14.51
C LEU A 429 15.69 -1.31 15.32
N PRO A 430 14.60 -2.07 15.18
CA PRO A 430 13.37 -1.76 15.90
C PRO A 430 13.63 -1.83 17.41
N PRO A 431 13.17 -0.86 18.19
CA PRO A 431 13.23 -0.94 19.66
C PRO A 431 12.56 -2.23 20.16
N GLU A 432 12.98 -2.72 21.32
CA GLU A 432 12.36 -3.90 21.94
C GLU A 432 10.84 -3.69 22.09
N GLU A 433 10.05 -4.73 21.83
CA GLU A 433 8.57 -4.73 21.86
C GLU A 433 7.88 -3.84 20.80
N SER A 434 8.60 -3.02 20.05
CA SER A 434 8.01 -2.14 19.01
C SER A 434 7.41 -2.93 17.85
N LEU A 435 7.89 -4.14 17.59
CA LEU A 435 7.36 -5.07 16.60
C LEU A 435 7.08 -6.44 17.24
N PRO A 436 6.14 -7.24 16.68
CA PRO A 436 5.90 -8.61 17.12
C PRO A 436 7.14 -9.51 16.98
N THR A 437 7.27 -10.52 17.85
CA THR A 437 8.36 -11.52 17.84
C THR A 437 7.85 -12.92 17.64
#